data_AF-A0A9W8M1M3-F1
#
_entry.id   AF-A0A9W8M1M3-F1
#
_cell.length_a   1.000
_cell.length_b   1.000
_cell.length_c   1.000
_cell.angle_alpha   90.00
_cell.angle_beta   90.00
_cell.angle_gamma   90.00
#
_symmetry.space_group_name_H-M   'P 1'
#
loop_
_entity.id
_entity.type
_entity.pdbx_description
1 polymer ?
#
loop_
_entity_poly.entity_id
_entity_poly.type
_entity_poly.pdbx_seq_one_letter_code
_entity_poly.pdbx_strand_id
1 'polypeptide(L)'
;MFTMHMSSELKYRVSLTAKNYYSSSRGRVDWEGVSNELRMPIPKALEHFDESICGIRQRSLSEAQDWGIETLTALKSFTETYFQNCMSVDDWILVGKYMNICHSDCVAKMWALGKFRMTPILFEQITEYRDAGLLWPTICRNTLADCTPDILRIAYATSNKDTLYQSKRPKAKFRISKHQHWSREEDARLVELLSQYGNGNDVDWNYISKTLGHSKNACRYRRILLRPQIQGARGSSIDTDHGASSSESPSLGIDYLLN
;
A
#
# COMPACT_ATOMS: atom_id res chain seq x y z
N MET A 1 10.84 51.56 -3.71
CA MET A 1 10.49 51.44 -2.28
C MET A 1 9.03 51.02 -2.01
N PHE A 2 8.09 51.12 -2.96
CA PHE A 2 6.67 50.77 -2.75
C PHE A 2 6.34 49.27 -2.70
N THR A 3 7.19 48.39 -3.24
CA THR A 3 6.91 46.95 -3.33
C THR A 3 6.98 46.19 -2.01
N MET A 4 7.79 46.66 -1.04
CA MET A 4 7.90 45.99 0.26
C MET A 4 6.64 46.13 1.12
N HIS A 5 5.95 47.27 1.06
CA HIS A 5 4.82 47.54 1.97
C HIS A 5 3.55 46.76 1.57
N MET A 6 3.32 46.56 0.27
CA MET A 6 2.18 45.77 -0.20
C MET A 6 2.29 44.28 0.15
N SER A 7 3.53 43.76 0.28
CA SER A 7 3.74 42.35 0.63
C SER A 7 3.32 42.06 2.08
N SER A 8 3.63 42.96 3.03
CA SER A 8 3.27 42.77 4.44
C SER A 8 1.76 42.86 4.68
N GLU A 9 1.08 43.79 4.02
CA GLU A 9 -0.37 43.95 4.15
C GLU A 9 -1.12 42.70 3.63
N LEU A 10 -0.69 42.18 2.46
CA LEU A 10 -1.30 41.00 1.88
C LEU A 10 -1.12 39.77 2.77
N LYS A 11 0.08 39.56 3.33
CA LYS A 11 0.34 38.46 4.27
C LYS A 11 -0.56 38.54 5.51
N TYR A 12 -0.71 39.74 6.07
CA TYR A 12 -1.57 39.97 7.22
C TYR A 12 -3.03 39.64 6.90
N ARG A 13 -3.55 40.14 5.77
CA ARG A 13 -4.92 39.90 5.33
C ARG A 13 -5.20 38.41 5.10
N VAL A 14 -4.33 37.72 4.38
CA VAL A 14 -4.44 36.28 4.12
C VAL A 14 -4.47 35.49 5.44
N SER A 15 -3.57 35.81 6.36
CA SER A 15 -3.43 35.09 7.63
C SER A 15 -4.64 35.32 8.55
N LEU A 16 -5.18 36.53 8.60
CA LEU A 16 -6.42 36.80 9.35
C LEU A 16 -7.64 36.09 8.74
N THR A 17 -7.81 36.14 7.42
CA THR A 17 -8.91 35.40 6.77
C THR A 17 -8.76 33.90 7.01
N ALA A 18 -7.56 33.34 6.89
CA ALA A 18 -7.30 31.93 7.20
C ALA A 18 -7.68 31.55 8.64
N LYS A 19 -7.47 32.45 9.62
CA LYS A 19 -7.91 32.26 11.00
C LYS A 19 -9.42 32.10 11.13
N ASN A 20 -10.18 32.92 10.41
CA ASN A 20 -11.65 32.88 10.43
C ASN A 20 -12.21 31.62 9.78
N TYR A 21 -11.47 31.02 8.85
CA TYR A 21 -11.81 29.78 8.14
C TYR A 21 -11.14 28.54 8.73
N TYR A 22 -10.49 28.64 9.90
CA TYR A 22 -9.87 27.49 10.53
C TYR A 22 -10.92 26.58 11.18
N SER A 23 -10.92 25.31 10.78
CA SER A 23 -11.79 24.29 11.37
C SER A 23 -11.03 23.49 12.43
N SER A 24 -11.37 23.70 13.71
CA SER A 24 -10.77 22.93 14.81
C SER A 24 -11.05 21.44 14.74
N SER A 25 -12.21 21.03 14.20
CA SER A 25 -12.57 19.61 14.06
C SER A 25 -11.73 18.89 13.01
N ARG A 26 -11.43 19.56 11.88
CA ARG A 26 -10.54 19.03 10.83
C ARG A 26 -9.06 19.30 11.10
N GLY A 27 -8.78 20.27 11.97
CA GLY A 27 -7.44 20.77 12.27
C GLY A 27 -6.76 21.45 11.09
N ARG A 28 -7.51 22.01 10.13
CA ARG A 28 -7.01 22.69 8.93
C ARG A 28 -7.91 23.86 8.52
N VAL A 29 -7.38 24.76 7.71
CA VAL A 29 -8.09 25.91 7.14
C VAL A 29 -8.93 25.46 5.95
N ASP A 30 -10.14 26.02 5.79
CA ASP A 30 -10.93 25.91 4.57
C ASP A 30 -10.41 26.88 3.50
N TRP A 31 -9.37 26.46 2.77
CA TRP A 31 -8.69 27.29 1.77
C TRP A 31 -9.54 27.67 0.57
N GLU A 32 -10.60 26.91 0.25
CA GLU A 32 -11.57 27.32 -0.78
C GLU A 32 -12.35 28.55 -0.32
N GLY A 33 -12.80 28.56 0.94
CA GLY A 33 -13.43 29.74 1.55
C GLY A 33 -12.51 30.97 1.53
N VAL A 34 -11.24 30.80 1.94
CA VAL A 34 -10.23 31.88 1.90
C VAL A 34 -10.00 32.40 0.47
N SER A 35 -9.85 31.49 -0.49
CA SER A 35 -9.65 31.80 -1.92
C SER A 35 -10.81 32.63 -2.47
N ASN A 36 -12.04 32.23 -2.17
CA ASN A 36 -13.26 32.91 -2.60
C ASN A 36 -13.39 34.31 -1.97
N GLU A 37 -13.14 34.46 -0.67
CA GLU A 37 -13.21 35.75 0.02
C GLU A 37 -12.17 36.74 -0.54
N LEU A 38 -10.94 36.28 -0.74
CA LEU A 38 -9.83 37.13 -1.19
C LEU A 38 -9.76 37.27 -2.72
N ARG A 39 -10.60 36.54 -3.46
CA ARG A 39 -10.57 36.42 -4.93
C ARG A 39 -9.16 36.08 -5.43
N MET A 40 -8.53 35.09 -4.81
CA MET A 40 -7.13 34.72 -5.04
C MET A 40 -6.98 33.20 -5.12
N PRO A 41 -6.24 32.66 -6.12
CA PRO A 41 -5.97 31.22 -6.19
C PRO A 41 -5.31 30.68 -4.92
N ILE A 42 -5.70 29.46 -4.51
CA ILE A 42 -5.20 28.81 -3.29
C ILE A 42 -3.67 28.80 -3.18
N PRO A 43 -2.88 28.39 -4.21
CA PRO A 43 -1.43 28.38 -4.09
C PRO A 43 -0.84 29.74 -3.73
N LYS A 44 -1.36 30.81 -4.35
CA LYS A 44 -0.93 32.18 -4.07
C LYS A 44 -1.31 32.63 -2.66
N ALA A 45 -2.49 32.23 -2.17
CA ALA A 45 -2.87 32.48 -0.77
C ALA A 45 -1.90 31.77 0.19
N LEU A 46 -1.55 30.50 -0.07
CA LEU A 46 -0.62 29.73 0.76
C LEU A 46 0.81 30.33 0.79
N GLU A 47 1.29 30.90 -0.32
CA GLU A 47 2.58 31.61 -0.37
C GLU A 47 2.60 32.81 0.59
N HIS A 48 1.48 33.51 0.73
CA HIS A 48 1.33 34.67 1.61
C HIS A 48 0.87 34.32 3.04
N PHE A 49 0.53 33.07 3.32
CA PHE A 49 0.11 32.65 4.66
C PHE A 49 1.29 32.62 5.65
N ASP A 50 1.07 33.22 6.82
CA ASP A 50 2.01 33.31 7.93
C ASP A 50 1.34 32.87 9.24
N GLU A 51 1.82 31.76 9.80
CA GLU A 51 1.30 31.17 11.04
C GLU A 51 1.51 32.06 12.27
N SER A 52 2.56 32.89 12.28
CA SER A 52 2.90 33.76 13.40
C SER A 52 1.87 34.87 13.60
N ILE A 53 1.17 35.27 12.53
CA ILE A 53 0.16 36.33 12.54
C ILE A 53 -1.19 35.79 13.05
N CYS A 54 -1.60 34.61 12.60
CA CYS A 54 -2.92 34.06 12.91
C CYS A 54 -2.96 33.24 14.20
N GLY A 55 -1.80 32.70 14.63
CA GLY A 55 -1.69 31.82 15.79
C GLY A 55 -2.15 30.38 15.55
N ILE A 56 -2.44 30.01 14.30
CA ILE A 56 -2.71 28.62 13.93
C ILE A 56 -1.40 27.86 14.04
N ARG A 57 -1.33 26.89 14.97
CA ARG A 57 -0.13 26.06 15.14
C ARG A 57 -0.16 24.88 14.18
N GLN A 58 0.95 24.70 13.46
CA GLN A 58 1.17 23.52 12.64
C GLN A 58 1.16 22.25 13.49
N ARG A 59 0.52 21.20 12.98
CA ARG A 59 0.47 19.89 13.64
C ARG A 59 1.59 19.00 13.13
N SER A 60 1.99 18.03 13.95
CA SER A 60 2.81 16.91 13.50
C SER A 60 1.98 15.63 13.56
N LEU A 61 2.03 14.85 12.48
CA LEU A 61 1.40 13.54 12.36
C LEU A 61 2.49 12.52 11.96
N SER A 62 3.39 12.21 12.90
CA SER A 62 4.53 11.33 12.62
C SER A 62 4.09 9.87 12.43
N GLU A 63 3.11 9.41 13.20
CA GLU A 63 2.69 8.00 13.20
C GLU A 63 1.70 7.69 12.09
N ALA A 64 1.69 6.45 11.61
CA ALA A 64 0.77 6.02 10.56
C ALA A 64 -0.70 6.05 11.00
N GLN A 65 -0.99 5.73 12.27
CA GLN A 65 -2.36 5.73 12.81
C GLN A 65 -3.00 7.12 12.88
N ASP A 66 -2.21 8.19 12.89
CA ASP A 66 -2.71 9.56 13.01
C ASP A 66 -3.32 10.07 11.68
N TRP A 67 -3.05 9.37 10.57
CA TRP A 67 -3.53 9.73 9.24
C TRP A 67 -4.87 9.07 8.94
N GLY A 68 -5.95 9.76 9.34
CA GLY A 68 -7.30 9.39 8.94
C GLY A 68 -7.50 9.43 7.42
N ILE A 69 -8.48 8.65 6.93
CA ILE A 69 -8.82 8.55 5.51
C ILE A 69 -9.16 9.94 4.92
N GLU A 70 -9.87 10.78 5.69
CA GLU A 70 -10.20 12.14 5.26
C GLU A 70 -8.95 12.99 5.01
N THR A 71 -7.97 12.93 5.92
CA THR A 71 -6.70 13.66 5.81
C THR A 71 -5.90 13.19 4.60
N LEU A 72 -5.81 11.87 4.38
CA LEU A 72 -5.13 11.31 3.20
C LEU A 72 -5.83 11.69 1.89
N THR A 73 -7.17 11.71 1.89
CA THR A 73 -7.98 12.11 0.74
C THR A 73 -7.76 13.58 0.40
N ALA A 74 -7.75 14.45 1.41
CA ALA A 74 -7.49 15.88 1.23
C ALA A 74 -6.06 16.14 0.74
N LEU A 75 -5.06 15.45 1.31
CA LEU A 75 -3.67 15.52 0.86
C LEU A 75 -3.56 15.12 -0.61
N LYS A 76 -4.12 13.96 -0.97
CA LYS A 76 -4.09 13.44 -2.34
C LYS A 76 -4.74 14.41 -3.31
N SER A 77 -5.98 14.80 -3.04
CA SER A 77 -6.76 15.71 -3.87
C SER A 77 -6.01 17.02 -4.15
N PHE A 78 -5.45 17.64 -3.10
CA PHE A 78 -4.67 18.86 -3.24
C PHE A 78 -3.40 18.64 -4.07
N THR A 79 -2.67 17.55 -3.80
CA THR A 79 -1.42 17.26 -4.54
C THR A 79 -1.66 17.01 -6.02
N GLU A 80 -2.74 16.30 -6.38
CA GLU A 80 -3.09 15.99 -7.77
C GLU A 80 -3.67 17.19 -8.51
N THR A 81 -4.34 18.10 -7.80
CA THR A 81 -4.96 19.30 -8.40
C THR A 81 -3.92 20.36 -8.76
N TYR A 82 -2.93 20.58 -7.88
CA TYR A 82 -2.04 21.75 -7.99
C TYR A 82 -0.61 21.44 -8.41
N PHE A 83 -0.16 20.18 -8.32
CA PHE A 83 1.23 19.82 -8.62
C PHE A 83 1.33 18.68 -9.63
N GLN A 84 2.41 18.72 -10.41
CA GLN A 84 2.70 17.71 -11.42
C GLN A 84 3.42 16.48 -10.81
N ASN A 85 4.06 15.66 -11.65
CA ASN A 85 4.62 14.38 -11.20
C ASN A 85 5.83 14.52 -10.26
N CYS A 86 6.67 15.55 -10.44
CA CYS A 86 7.83 15.78 -9.58
C CYS A 86 7.62 17.04 -8.73
N MET A 87 7.41 16.85 -7.43
CA MET A 87 7.23 17.94 -6.47
C MET A 87 8.56 18.35 -5.85
N SER A 88 8.81 19.66 -5.80
CA SER A 88 9.93 20.28 -5.11
C SER A 88 9.67 20.40 -3.59
N VAL A 89 10.69 20.78 -2.82
CA VAL A 89 10.52 21.04 -1.37
C VAL A 89 9.52 22.18 -1.12
N ASP A 90 9.55 23.23 -1.93
CA ASP A 90 8.65 24.37 -1.81
C ASP A 90 7.19 23.96 -2.03
N ASP A 91 6.93 23.05 -2.98
CA ASP A 91 5.61 22.47 -3.19
C ASP A 91 5.11 21.75 -1.93
N TRP A 92 5.98 20.96 -1.28
CA TRP A 92 5.65 20.28 -0.04
C TRP A 92 5.46 21.24 1.15
N ILE A 93 6.14 22.38 1.17
CA ILE A 93 5.89 23.44 2.14
C ILE A 93 4.46 23.98 1.95
N LEU A 94 4.03 24.24 0.71
CA LEU A 94 2.66 24.66 0.42
C LEU A 94 1.64 23.59 0.81
N VAL A 95 1.91 22.32 0.53
CA VAL A 95 1.09 21.18 1.00
C VAL A 95 1.00 21.16 2.52
N GLY A 96 2.11 21.36 3.23
CA GLY A 96 2.14 21.41 4.69
C GLY A 96 1.27 22.53 5.25
N LYS A 97 1.34 23.73 4.64
CA LYS A 97 0.46 24.87 4.98
C LYS A 97 -1.02 24.54 4.69
N TYR A 98 -1.31 23.95 3.53
CA TYR A 98 -2.66 23.56 3.15
C TYR A 98 -3.28 22.59 4.17
N MET A 99 -2.52 21.57 4.55
CA MET A 99 -2.95 20.54 5.49
C MET A 99 -2.90 20.96 6.96
N ASN A 100 -2.22 22.08 7.28
CA ASN A 100 -1.80 22.46 8.62
C ASN A 100 -1.03 21.31 9.33
N ILE A 101 -0.09 20.69 8.59
CA ILE A 101 0.76 19.58 9.03
C ILE A 101 2.20 19.90 8.62
N CYS A 102 3.20 19.52 9.44
CA CYS A 102 4.62 19.62 9.11
C CYS A 102 4.91 19.03 7.72
N HIS A 103 5.58 19.77 6.84
CA HIS A 103 5.84 19.32 5.48
C HIS A 103 6.63 18.00 5.43
N SER A 104 7.54 17.77 6.38
CA SER A 104 8.27 16.51 6.53
C SER A 104 7.34 15.30 6.70
N ASP A 105 6.26 15.47 7.46
CA ASP A 105 5.28 14.41 7.72
C ASP A 105 4.44 14.16 6.46
N CYS A 106 4.11 15.21 5.70
CA CYS A 106 3.47 15.08 4.40
C CYS A 106 4.36 14.33 3.39
N VAL A 107 5.65 14.66 3.32
CA VAL A 107 6.64 13.96 2.48
C VAL A 107 6.74 12.49 2.87
N ALA A 108 6.73 12.17 4.16
CA ALA A 108 6.75 10.79 4.65
C ALA A 108 5.52 9.97 4.21
N LYS A 109 4.43 10.60 3.75
CA LYS A 109 3.23 9.94 3.20
C LYS A 109 3.13 9.96 1.69
N MET A 110 4.15 10.39 0.95
CA MET A 110 4.20 10.29 -0.52
C MET A 110 3.87 8.89 -1.06
N TRP A 111 4.25 7.84 -0.33
CA TRP A 111 3.97 6.46 -0.73
C TRP A 111 2.46 6.16 -0.77
N ALA A 112 1.69 6.79 0.12
CA ALA A 112 0.22 6.65 0.14
C ALA A 112 -0.42 7.34 -1.08
N LEU A 113 0.27 8.32 -1.66
CA LEU A 113 -0.15 9.01 -2.87
C LEU A 113 0.31 8.31 -4.16
N GLY A 114 1.12 7.25 -4.06
CA GLY A 114 1.71 6.58 -5.21
C GLY A 114 2.77 7.40 -5.96
N LYS A 115 3.22 8.54 -5.39
CA LYS A 115 4.20 9.44 -6.03
C LYS A 115 5.64 8.96 -5.89
N PHE A 116 6.01 8.45 -4.71
CA PHE A 116 7.33 7.89 -4.46
C PHE A 116 7.23 6.84 -3.35
N ARG A 117 7.90 5.70 -3.52
CA ARG A 117 7.95 4.64 -2.51
C ARG A 117 9.39 4.23 -2.24
N MET A 118 9.84 4.47 -1.01
CA MET A 118 11.09 3.90 -0.52
C MET A 118 10.92 2.39 -0.36
N THR A 119 11.55 1.60 -1.24
CA THR A 119 11.56 0.13 -1.13
C THR A 119 12.79 -0.31 -0.33
N PRO A 120 12.80 -1.52 0.26
CA PRO A 120 13.99 -2.04 0.92
C PRO A 120 15.21 -2.08 0.01
N ILE A 121 15.04 -2.48 -1.25
CA ILE A 121 16.12 -2.53 -2.26
C ILE A 121 16.66 -1.12 -2.53
N LEU A 122 15.77 -0.15 -2.76
CA LEU A 122 16.18 1.24 -2.99
C LEU A 122 16.88 1.82 -1.75
N PHE A 123 16.40 1.51 -0.55
CA PHE A 123 17.01 1.96 0.70
C PHE A 123 18.42 1.37 0.90
N GLU A 124 18.60 0.08 0.62
CA GLU A 124 19.92 -0.59 0.63
C GLU A 124 20.86 0.06 -0.39
N GLN A 125 20.40 0.25 -1.63
CA GLN A 125 21.18 0.89 -2.69
C GLN A 125 21.59 2.33 -2.34
N ILE A 126 20.69 3.13 -1.77
CA ILE A 126 21.02 4.48 -1.30
C ILE A 126 22.05 4.41 -0.17
N THR A 127 21.92 3.45 0.75
CA THR A 127 22.87 3.26 1.85
C THR A 127 24.26 2.96 1.31
N GLU A 128 24.41 2.04 0.35
CA GLU A 128 25.69 1.73 -0.29
C GLU A 128 26.31 2.95 -0.96
N TYR A 129 25.52 3.75 -1.70
CA TYR A 129 26.04 4.99 -2.29
C TYR A 129 26.45 6.03 -1.26
N ARG A 130 25.73 6.13 -0.13
CA ARG A 130 26.08 7.03 0.97
C ARG A 130 27.37 6.61 1.67
N ASP A 131 27.53 5.30 1.90
CA ASP A 131 28.75 4.73 2.50
C ASP A 131 29.96 4.92 1.57
N ALA A 132 29.76 4.92 0.26
CA ALA A 132 30.77 5.28 -0.74
C ALA A 132 31.00 6.80 -0.89
N GLY A 133 30.33 7.64 -0.09
CA GLY A 133 30.54 9.09 -0.05
C GLY A 133 29.85 9.89 -1.16
N LEU A 134 28.90 9.30 -1.90
CA LEU A 134 28.21 10.02 -2.98
C LEU A 134 27.27 11.11 -2.45
N LEU A 135 27.19 12.22 -3.19
CA LEU A 135 26.27 13.32 -2.94
C LEU A 135 24.84 12.97 -3.39
N TRP A 136 23.82 13.53 -2.72
CA TRP A 136 22.40 13.29 -3.02
C TRP A 136 22.01 13.53 -4.49
N PRO A 137 22.46 14.59 -5.19
CA PRO A 137 22.15 14.75 -6.61
C PRO A 137 22.72 13.64 -7.51
N THR A 138 23.85 13.05 -7.13
CA THR A 138 24.44 11.91 -7.84
C THR A 138 23.67 10.63 -7.55
N ILE A 139 23.32 10.39 -6.28
CA ILE A 139 22.50 9.25 -5.86
C ILE A 139 21.16 9.25 -6.60
N CYS A 140 20.46 10.38 -6.60
CA CYS A 140 19.15 10.53 -7.22
C CYS A 140 19.16 10.20 -8.72
N ARG A 141 20.20 10.66 -9.44
CA ARG A 141 20.41 10.33 -10.87
C ARG A 141 20.69 8.83 -11.08
N ASN A 142 21.45 8.21 -10.18
CA ASN A 142 21.84 6.80 -10.30
C ASN A 142 20.73 5.82 -9.91
N THR A 143 19.85 6.19 -8.97
CA THR A 143 18.73 5.33 -8.55
C THR A 143 17.52 5.40 -9.49
N LEU A 144 17.55 6.30 -10.49
CA LEU A 144 16.40 6.59 -11.38
C LEU A 144 15.11 6.88 -10.58
N ALA A 145 15.26 7.51 -9.42
CA ALA A 145 14.13 7.87 -8.58
C ALA A 145 13.40 9.06 -9.22
N ASP A 146 12.09 8.93 -9.41
CA ASP A 146 11.23 10.02 -9.92
C ASP A 146 10.92 11.05 -8.82
N CYS A 147 11.96 11.63 -8.23
CA CYS A 147 11.84 12.67 -7.22
C CYS A 147 13.07 13.58 -7.23
N THR A 148 12.99 14.71 -6.50
CA THR A 148 14.13 15.61 -6.34
C THR A 148 15.12 15.06 -5.29
N PRO A 149 16.42 15.45 -5.34
CA PRO A 149 17.42 14.98 -4.37
C PRO A 149 17.05 15.24 -2.91
N ASP A 150 16.42 16.38 -2.61
CA ASP A 150 16.00 16.71 -1.25
C ASP A 150 14.85 15.83 -0.76
N ILE A 151 13.91 15.51 -1.64
CA ILE A 151 12.82 14.60 -1.33
C ILE A 151 13.35 13.18 -1.10
N LEU A 152 14.31 12.73 -1.91
CA LEU A 152 14.99 11.46 -1.70
C LEU A 152 15.70 11.43 -0.33
N ARG A 153 16.40 12.51 0.02
CA ARG A 153 17.09 12.66 1.31
C ARG A 153 16.12 12.60 2.49
N ILE A 154 15.01 13.36 2.43
CA ILE A 154 13.99 13.37 3.49
C ILE A 154 13.38 11.98 3.62
N ALA A 155 12.93 11.39 2.51
CA ALA A 155 12.32 10.07 2.52
C ALA A 155 13.26 8.99 3.09
N TYR A 156 14.56 9.05 2.77
CA TYR A 156 15.57 8.17 3.35
C TYR A 156 15.72 8.40 4.86
N ALA A 157 15.88 9.65 5.30
CA ALA A 157 16.06 9.99 6.70
C ALA A 157 14.85 9.62 7.58
N THR A 158 13.63 9.68 7.02
CA THR A 158 12.40 9.28 7.72
C THR A 158 12.08 7.78 7.59
N SER A 159 12.85 7.03 6.78
CA SER A 159 12.67 5.59 6.64
C SER A 159 13.56 4.85 7.65
N ASN A 160 13.00 3.86 8.32
CA ASN A 160 13.74 2.95 9.20
C ASN A 160 13.83 1.58 8.50
N LYS A 161 14.99 0.92 8.55
CA LYS A 161 15.14 -0.48 8.11
C LYS A 161 14.02 -1.36 8.67
N ASP A 162 13.77 -1.29 9.98
CA ASP A 162 12.73 -2.07 10.66
C ASP A 162 11.35 -1.79 10.08
N THR A 163 10.98 -0.52 9.83
CA THR A 163 9.66 -0.20 9.26
C THR A 163 9.53 -0.66 7.81
N LEU A 164 10.61 -0.55 7.03
CA LEU A 164 10.65 -1.03 5.65
C LEU A 164 10.54 -2.56 5.58
N TYR A 165 11.22 -3.32 6.44
CA TYR A 165 11.11 -4.78 6.46
C TYR A 165 9.82 -5.28 7.11
N GLN A 166 9.26 -4.57 8.10
CA GLN A 166 7.96 -4.89 8.69
C GLN A 166 6.80 -4.64 7.71
N SER A 167 6.99 -3.75 6.71
CA SER A 167 6.02 -3.53 5.63
C SER A 167 5.83 -4.74 4.71
N LYS A 168 6.66 -5.79 4.82
CA LYS A 168 6.44 -7.11 4.18
C LYS A 168 5.28 -7.88 4.82
N ARG A 169 4.14 -7.20 5.07
CA ARG A 169 2.99 -7.64 5.87
C ARG A 169 3.45 -8.10 7.27
N PRO A 170 2.84 -7.64 8.38
CA PRO A 170 2.68 -8.58 9.47
C PRO A 170 1.99 -9.78 8.80
N LYS A 171 2.67 -10.94 8.71
CA LYS A 171 1.93 -12.20 8.61
C LYS A 171 0.91 -12.00 9.70
N ALA A 172 -0.36 -11.79 9.32
CA ALA A 172 -1.41 -11.85 10.29
C ALA A 172 -1.07 -13.17 10.97
N LYS A 173 -0.66 -13.11 12.24
CA LYS A 173 -0.90 -14.23 13.11
C LYS A 173 -2.41 -14.21 13.08
N PHE A 174 -2.99 -14.81 12.03
CA PHE A 174 -4.23 -15.52 12.15
C PHE A 174 -3.91 -16.34 13.38
N ARG A 175 -4.39 -15.86 14.52
CA ARG A 175 -4.83 -16.74 15.57
C ARG A 175 -5.85 -17.59 14.82
N ILE A 176 -5.36 -18.60 14.11
CA ILE A 176 -6.02 -19.88 14.05
C ILE A 176 -6.28 -20.09 15.52
N SER A 177 -7.52 -19.82 15.93
CA SER A 177 -7.94 -20.08 17.29
C SER A 177 -7.38 -21.47 17.59
N LYS A 178 -6.54 -21.57 18.62
CA LYS A 178 -5.84 -22.80 18.99
C LYS A 178 -6.83 -23.94 19.32
N HIS A 179 -8.13 -23.67 19.19
CA HIS A 179 -9.27 -24.48 19.59
C HIS A 179 -10.33 -24.71 18.51
N GLN A 180 -10.14 -24.30 17.24
CA GLN A 180 -11.07 -24.73 16.18
C GLN A 180 -10.63 -26.10 15.66
N HIS A 181 -10.88 -27.12 16.48
CA HIS A 181 -10.72 -28.53 16.12
C HIS A 181 -11.76 -28.87 15.06
N TRP A 182 -11.29 -29.39 13.92
CA TRP A 182 -12.17 -29.98 12.90
C TRP A 182 -12.53 -31.39 13.35
N SER A 183 -13.82 -31.66 13.49
CA SER A 183 -14.32 -33.01 13.72
C SER A 183 -14.31 -33.82 12.41
N ARG A 184 -14.40 -35.15 12.51
CA ARG A 184 -14.49 -36.01 11.32
C ARG A 184 -15.77 -35.77 10.54
N GLU A 185 -16.84 -35.44 11.24
CA GLU A 185 -18.15 -35.09 10.67
C GLU A 185 -18.09 -33.77 9.90
N GLU A 186 -17.37 -32.78 10.41
CA GLU A 186 -17.13 -31.51 9.73
C GLU A 186 -16.27 -31.69 8.46
N ASP A 187 -15.25 -32.55 8.53
CA ASP A 187 -14.45 -32.91 7.35
C ASP A 187 -15.31 -33.59 6.28
N ALA A 188 -16.15 -34.55 6.66
CA ALA A 188 -17.06 -35.24 5.75
C ALA A 188 -18.05 -34.26 5.10
N ARG A 189 -18.65 -33.37 5.89
CA ARG A 189 -19.54 -32.31 5.36
C ARG A 189 -18.81 -31.34 4.44
N LEU A 190 -17.57 -30.97 4.76
CA LEU A 190 -16.77 -30.10 3.89
C LEU A 190 -16.50 -30.77 2.53
N VAL A 191 -16.16 -32.07 2.52
CA VAL A 191 -15.95 -32.82 1.28
C VAL A 191 -17.24 -32.94 0.47
N GLU A 192 -18.38 -33.21 1.13
CA GLU A 192 -19.69 -33.27 0.50
C GLU A 192 -20.06 -31.92 -0.14
N LEU A 193 -19.95 -30.82 0.60
CA LEU A 193 -20.22 -29.48 0.10
C LEU A 193 -19.29 -29.08 -1.06
N LEU A 194 -18.03 -29.49 -1.01
CA LEU A 194 -17.09 -29.27 -2.12
C LEU A 194 -17.44 -30.12 -3.35
N SER A 195 -18.03 -31.30 -3.18
CA SER A 195 -18.51 -32.13 -4.30
C SER A 195 -19.78 -31.56 -4.93
N GLN A 196 -20.67 -30.99 -4.13
CA GLN A 196 -21.95 -30.44 -4.58
C GLN A 196 -21.80 -29.03 -5.17
N TYR A 197 -20.97 -28.18 -4.55
CA TYR A 197 -20.88 -26.75 -4.85
C TYR A 197 -19.48 -26.29 -5.28
N GLY A 198 -18.54 -27.22 -5.47
CA GLY A 198 -17.19 -26.92 -5.94
C GLY A 198 -16.91 -27.47 -7.33
N ASN A 199 -17.16 -26.67 -8.37
CA ASN A 199 -16.78 -27.05 -9.73
C ASN A 199 -15.38 -26.52 -10.04
N GLY A 200 -14.36 -27.28 -9.62
CA GLY A 200 -12.96 -26.98 -9.90
C GLY A 200 -12.44 -25.71 -9.19
N ASN A 201 -12.26 -24.63 -9.96
CA ASN A 201 -11.71 -23.35 -9.50
C ASN A 201 -12.78 -22.42 -8.92
N ASP A 202 -14.05 -22.65 -9.23
CA ASP A 202 -15.15 -21.83 -8.73
C ASP A 202 -15.87 -22.56 -7.60
N VAL A 203 -15.59 -22.12 -6.37
CA VAL A 203 -16.14 -22.70 -5.14
C VAL A 203 -16.77 -21.56 -4.36
N ASP A 204 -18.07 -21.66 -4.06
CA ASP A 204 -18.74 -20.66 -3.23
C ASP A 204 -18.36 -20.82 -1.75
N TRP A 205 -17.23 -20.22 -1.41
CA TRP A 205 -16.73 -20.20 -0.05
C TRP A 205 -17.63 -19.42 0.92
N ASN A 206 -18.49 -18.51 0.44
CA ASN A 206 -19.44 -17.83 1.33
C ASN A 206 -20.44 -18.82 1.89
N TYR A 207 -21.05 -19.60 0.99
CA TYR A 207 -22.02 -20.61 1.34
C TYR A 207 -21.40 -21.66 2.26
N ILE A 208 -20.29 -22.27 1.85
CA ILE A 208 -19.62 -23.33 2.63
C ILE A 208 -19.22 -22.86 4.03
N SER A 209 -18.67 -21.63 4.13
CA SER A 209 -18.30 -21.03 5.42
C SER A 209 -19.50 -20.85 6.34
N LYS A 210 -20.62 -20.35 5.81
CA LYS A 210 -21.85 -20.14 6.58
C LYS A 210 -22.46 -21.47 7.03
N THR A 211 -22.46 -22.48 6.16
CA THR A 211 -23.03 -23.81 6.45
C THR A 211 -22.24 -24.56 7.51
N LEU A 212 -20.91 -24.46 7.51
CA LEU A 212 -20.06 -25.17 8.47
C LEU A 212 -19.81 -24.39 9.76
N GLY A 213 -20.15 -23.10 9.84
CA GLY A 213 -19.83 -22.27 11.00
C GLY A 213 -18.34 -21.94 11.15
N HIS A 214 -17.54 -22.14 10.09
CA HIS A 214 -16.11 -21.86 10.05
C HIS A 214 -15.84 -20.67 9.14
N SER A 215 -14.74 -19.94 9.37
CA SER A 215 -14.34 -18.87 8.45
C SER A 215 -13.96 -19.41 7.06
N LYS A 216 -14.20 -18.63 6.00
CA LYS A 216 -13.82 -19.00 4.62
C LYS A 216 -12.38 -19.48 4.49
N ASN A 217 -11.46 -18.79 5.18
CA ASN A 217 -10.04 -19.14 5.16
C ASN A 217 -9.79 -20.47 5.86
N ALA A 218 -10.46 -20.76 6.99
CA ALA A 218 -10.35 -22.05 7.65
C ALA A 218 -10.80 -23.21 6.73
N CYS A 219 -11.94 -23.06 6.04
CA CYS A 219 -12.41 -24.06 5.07
C CYS A 219 -11.44 -24.24 3.91
N ARG A 220 -10.86 -23.16 3.38
CA ARG A 220 -9.84 -23.21 2.31
C ARG A 220 -8.59 -23.96 2.74
N TYR A 221 -8.05 -23.65 3.93
CA TYR A 221 -6.90 -24.35 4.47
C TYR A 221 -7.22 -25.82 4.74
N ARG A 222 -8.41 -26.14 5.27
CA ARG A 222 -8.79 -27.53 5.52
C ARG A 222 -8.91 -28.35 4.25
N ARG A 223 -9.47 -27.80 3.16
CA ARG A 223 -9.49 -28.45 1.84
C ARG A 223 -8.09 -28.86 1.36
N ILE A 224 -7.09 -28.00 1.58
CA ILE A 224 -5.70 -28.30 1.18
C ILE A 224 -5.18 -29.52 1.97
N LEU A 225 -5.48 -29.60 3.26
CA LEU A 225 -5.07 -30.72 4.12
C LEU A 225 -5.79 -32.04 3.79
N LEU A 226 -7.07 -31.97 3.35
CA LEU A 226 -7.86 -33.15 2.96
C LEU A 226 -7.59 -33.62 1.52
N ARG A 227 -6.82 -32.86 0.71
CA ARG A 227 -6.53 -33.19 -0.70
C ARG A 227 -6.00 -34.62 -0.92
N PRO A 228 -5.11 -35.19 -0.08
CA PRO A 228 -4.63 -36.57 -0.25
C PRO A 228 -5.76 -37.62 -0.15
N GLN A 229 -6.73 -37.39 0.73
CA GLN A 229 -7.86 -38.31 0.95
C GLN A 229 -8.88 -38.24 -0.18
N ILE A 230 -9.11 -37.04 -0.72
CA ILE A 230 -10.03 -36.80 -1.84
C ILE A 230 -9.49 -37.40 -3.15
N GLN A 231 -8.17 -37.40 -3.35
CA GLN A 231 -7.54 -37.96 -4.55
C GLN A 231 -7.45 -39.49 -4.51
N GLY A 232 -7.23 -40.09 -3.35
CA GLY A 232 -7.21 -41.55 -3.19
C GLY A 232 -8.55 -42.23 -3.50
N ALA A 233 -9.67 -41.58 -3.17
CA ALA A 233 -11.01 -42.15 -3.39
C ALA A 233 -11.47 -42.17 -4.87
N ARG A 234 -10.89 -41.33 -5.74
CA ARG A 234 -11.24 -41.28 -7.18
C ARG A 234 -10.47 -42.28 -8.05
N GLY A 235 -9.46 -42.96 -7.51
CA GLY A 235 -8.61 -43.89 -8.26
C GLY A 235 -9.01 -45.36 -8.21
N SER A 236 -10.09 -45.74 -7.51
CA SER A 236 -10.42 -47.14 -7.19
C SER A 236 -11.64 -47.69 -7.95
N SER A 237 -11.92 -47.23 -9.17
CA SER A 237 -12.94 -47.85 -10.02
C SER A 237 -12.55 -47.86 -11.49
N ILE A 238 -11.72 -48.82 -11.89
CA ILE A 238 -11.70 -49.48 -13.21
C ILE A 238 -11.08 -50.86 -12.93
N ASP A 239 -11.93 -51.84 -12.60
CA ASP A 239 -11.64 -53.25 -12.85
C ASP A 239 -12.58 -53.64 -14.00
N THR A 240 -12.06 -53.54 -15.22
CA THR A 240 -12.71 -54.12 -16.40
C THR A 240 -12.06 -55.46 -16.65
N ASP A 241 -12.81 -56.49 -16.28
CA ASP A 241 -12.64 -57.89 -16.63
C ASP A 241 -12.57 -58.05 -18.16
N HIS A 242 -11.41 -58.40 -18.72
CA HIS A 242 -11.31 -58.96 -20.08
C HIS A 242 -10.24 -60.06 -20.13
N GLY A 243 -10.74 -61.24 -20.45
CA GLY A 243 -10.03 -62.50 -20.52
C GLY A 243 -9.01 -62.61 -21.65
N ALA A 244 -8.14 -63.59 -21.39
CA ALA A 244 -7.11 -64.19 -22.22
C ALA A 244 -7.38 -64.27 -23.73
N SER A 245 -6.34 -63.99 -24.51
CA SER A 245 -5.91 -64.91 -25.56
C SER A 245 -4.41 -64.75 -25.87
N SER A 246 -3.70 -65.87 -25.76
CA SER A 246 -2.40 -66.22 -26.36
C SER A 246 -2.37 -65.82 -27.84
N SER A 247 -1.29 -65.59 -28.57
CA SER A 247 0.06 -66.15 -28.72
C SER A 247 0.71 -65.23 -29.78
N GLU A 248 2.00 -64.97 -29.94
CA GLU A 248 3.11 -65.87 -30.29
C GLU A 248 4.28 -64.90 -30.59
N SER A 249 5.48 -65.18 -30.08
CA SER A 249 6.74 -64.61 -30.60
C SER A 249 7.17 -65.47 -31.82
N PRO A 250 8.00 -65.00 -32.78
CA PRO A 250 9.43 -64.81 -32.49
C PRO A 250 10.23 -63.80 -33.37
N SER A 251 11.19 -63.14 -32.70
CA SER A 251 12.63 -63.09 -33.05
C SER A 251 13.21 -62.22 -34.19
N LEU A 252 14.38 -61.66 -33.85
CA LEU A 252 15.64 -61.44 -34.60
C LEU A 252 15.99 -60.05 -35.20
N GLY A 253 17.27 -59.70 -34.95
CA GLY A 253 18.06 -58.59 -35.51
C GLY A 253 18.31 -57.49 -34.49
N ILE A 254 19.35 -57.46 -33.64
CA ILE A 254 20.82 -57.55 -33.86
C ILE A 254 21.34 -56.54 -34.91
N ASP A 255 22.25 -55.68 -34.40
CA ASP A 255 23.30 -54.89 -35.07
C ASP A 255 22.91 -53.60 -35.84
N TYR A 256 23.63 -52.47 -35.83
CA TYR A 256 25.04 -52.12 -35.53
C TYR A 256 25.23 -50.57 -35.43
N LEU A 257 26.31 -50.13 -34.76
CA LEU A 257 27.19 -48.94 -35.00
C LEU A 257 26.64 -47.50 -34.75
N LEU A 258 27.25 -46.71 -33.84
CA LEU A 258 28.53 -45.95 -33.92
C LEU A 258 28.54 -44.82 -34.97
N ASN A 259 28.24 -43.59 -34.55
CA ASN A 259 29.17 -42.45 -34.44
C ASN A 259 28.46 -41.23 -33.84
#